data_AF-A0A7W1V7Z6-F1
#
_entry.id   AF-A0A7W1V7Z6-F1
#
_cell.length_a   1.000
_cell.length_b   1.000
_cell.length_c   1.000
_cell.angle_alpha   90.00
_cell.angle_beta   90.00
_cell.angle_gamma   90.00
#
_symmetry.space_group_name_H-M   'P 1'
#
loop_
_entity.id
_entity.type
_entity.pdbx_description
1 polymer ?
#
loop_
_entity_poly.entity_id
_entity_poly.type
_entity_poly.pdbx_seq_one_letter_code
_entity_poly.pdbx_strand_id
1 'polypeptide(L)'
;MSANQLSLSALREFAPSNSPLFAYRIASSGSPMNDWAQHISVNNLFRRELEENSVLGGSVVVRAVEGDETPALERVKILSLTYATRVFGNSEDAKEFVRCVKSIAEPQAAQFELEQIASHYYRECRSERNVSEVLKEMALLGMEMTRVTASVNDLEIEATETEIGEIKLTERDEKRVREAQKNLPPLDESAPNFEAEMEFVRTKLSRGTITKAAYDEFAAFYLSDEGKTLDELDDDFRRFDAQEQFDEDGLLGFRMSGSQHTEVVLELDGEITAEYLPTDTQPLAKLLQLVFVGHEIGGRAAQAARHFVACRKIENADNVRAREAFRRNAPFVETVMPKASEFSILPLKRDEILEWIDLNLDALYSRQVVRSARRFTTGKNGEFIEFMVNQTVNPDFDEKQYTSQILQILLEQTGRDFHLTALRRNAVYQSIYLRIRRAKDTAVLSQTAEIARRAKDEKRLSLKEYTALSTVAKSQFARLAGERPSPALYRLEKEISRADSRKIGYLKWAMYGTNCPAHPVHSLPKQEVQKAWGLLKNRDQVLKQAIEAERGRQQQLQFNRASAAAAQHVRITPANH
;
A
#
# COMPACT_ATOMS: atom_id res chain seq x y z
N MET A 1 20.81 -10.79 31.44
CA MET A 1 20.51 -9.55 30.68
C MET A 1 20.09 -10.00 29.30
N SER A 2 18.82 -9.81 28.93
CA SER A 2 18.26 -10.30 27.67
C SER A 2 18.90 -9.55 26.51
N ALA A 3 19.44 -10.29 25.53
CA ALA A 3 20.15 -9.76 24.37
C ALA A 3 19.23 -9.07 23.33
N ASN A 4 17.94 -8.91 23.62
CA ASN A 4 16.91 -8.50 22.66
C ASN A 4 16.32 -7.11 22.94
N GLN A 5 16.88 -6.30 23.84
CA GLN A 5 16.41 -4.94 24.04
C GLN A 5 17.27 -3.97 23.25
N LEU A 6 16.73 -3.50 22.11
CA LEU A 6 17.23 -2.33 21.41
C LEU A 6 17.43 -1.18 22.40
N SER A 7 18.67 -0.68 22.52
CA SER A 7 18.94 0.39 23.46
C SER A 7 18.18 1.64 23.04
N LEU A 8 17.50 2.27 24.01
CA LEU A 8 16.69 3.48 23.80
C LEU A 8 17.54 4.62 23.21
N SER A 9 18.81 4.70 23.61
CA SER A 9 19.77 5.67 23.11
C SER A 9 20.12 5.43 21.65
N ALA A 10 20.43 4.19 21.25
CA ALA A 10 20.78 3.89 19.85
C ALA A 10 19.59 4.05 18.92
N LEU A 11 18.38 3.66 19.35
CA LEU A 11 17.18 3.93 18.56
C LEU A 11 17.01 5.44 18.30
N ARG A 12 17.17 6.30 19.31
CA ARG A 12 17.08 7.77 19.15
C ARG A 12 18.09 8.36 18.17
N GLU A 13 19.27 7.78 18.11
CA GLU A 13 20.37 8.30 17.29
C GLU A 13 20.27 7.84 15.83
N PHE A 14 19.83 6.59 15.61
CA PHE A 14 19.94 5.94 14.30
C PHE A 14 18.59 5.66 13.60
N ALA A 15 17.44 5.74 14.30
CA ALA A 15 16.14 5.48 13.67
C ALA A 15 15.68 6.67 12.79
N PRO A 16 14.85 6.40 11.75
CA PRO A 16 14.33 7.44 10.89
C PRO A 16 13.49 8.46 11.66
N SER A 17 13.57 9.73 11.25
CA SER A 17 12.92 10.87 11.92
C SER A 17 11.40 10.74 12.07
N ASN A 18 10.76 9.92 11.22
CA ASN A 18 9.32 9.69 11.21
C ASN A 18 8.93 8.34 11.84
N SER A 19 9.80 7.74 12.65
CA SER A 19 9.54 6.42 13.24
C SER A 19 8.34 6.44 14.20
N PRO A 20 7.32 5.57 14.00
CA PRO A 20 6.18 5.43 14.91
C PRO A 20 6.61 5.02 16.33
N LEU A 21 7.76 4.36 16.49
CA LEU A 21 8.32 3.94 17.79
C LEU A 21 8.60 5.13 18.73
N PHE A 22 8.86 6.33 18.20
CA PHE A 22 9.08 7.53 19.02
C PHE A 22 7.79 8.19 19.50
N ALA A 23 6.66 7.92 18.84
CA ALA A 23 5.35 8.42 19.28
C ALA A 23 4.98 7.82 20.65
N TYR A 24 5.36 6.57 20.93
CA TYR A 24 4.94 5.85 22.14
C TYR A 24 5.96 5.84 23.29
N ARG A 25 7.09 6.55 23.18
CA ARG A 25 8.15 6.56 24.21
C ARG A 25 8.30 7.91 24.90
N ILE A 26 7.78 8.00 26.13
CA ILE A 26 7.95 9.17 27.00
C ILE A 26 9.43 9.31 27.38
N ALA A 27 10.00 10.51 27.23
CA ALA A 27 11.38 10.78 27.63
C ALA A 27 11.47 10.90 29.15
N SER A 28 12.17 9.97 29.81
CA SER A 28 12.39 10.08 31.26
C SER A 28 13.38 11.21 31.58
N SER A 29 12.86 12.36 32.02
CA SER A 29 13.63 13.49 32.58
C SER A 29 13.66 13.45 34.11
N GLY A 30 13.08 12.42 34.73
CA GLY A 30 13.05 12.23 36.19
C GLY A 30 12.02 13.11 36.91
N SER A 31 11.18 13.84 36.16
CA SER A 31 10.09 14.65 36.69
C SER A 31 8.77 14.17 36.08
N PRO A 32 7.76 13.78 36.89
CA PRO A 32 6.50 13.20 36.41
C PRO A 32 5.71 14.05 35.42
N MET A 33 6.04 15.33 35.28
CA MET A 33 5.31 16.32 34.47
C MET A 33 6.14 16.96 33.34
N ASN A 34 7.48 17.00 33.45
CA ASN A 34 8.33 17.58 32.39
C ASN A 34 8.52 16.62 31.21
N ASP A 35 8.56 15.32 31.51
CA ASP A 35 8.72 14.24 30.54
C ASP A 35 7.68 14.32 29.42
N TRP A 36 6.45 14.69 29.80
CA TRP A 36 5.28 14.71 28.93
C TRP A 36 5.21 15.99 28.08
N ALA A 37 5.47 17.15 28.68
CA ALA A 37 5.44 18.43 27.98
C ALA A 37 6.55 18.55 26.92
N GLN A 38 7.74 18.00 27.22
CA GLN A 38 8.88 18.00 26.29
C GLN A 38 8.69 16.99 25.15
N HIS A 39 8.10 15.82 25.43
CA HIS A 39 7.76 14.85 24.38
C HIS A 39 6.73 15.41 23.39
N ILE A 40 5.72 16.12 23.90
CA ILE A 40 4.67 16.75 23.08
C ILE A 40 5.20 17.89 22.23
N SER A 41 6.11 18.71 22.77
CA SER A 41 6.66 19.83 22.01
C SER A 41 7.57 19.41 20.86
N VAL A 42 8.22 18.24 20.97
CA VAL A 42 9.10 17.68 19.94
C VAL A 42 8.32 16.86 18.90
N ASN A 43 7.26 16.14 19.31
CA ASN A 43 6.49 15.23 18.45
C ASN A 43 5.07 15.74 18.15
N ASN A 44 4.96 16.95 17.59
CA ASN A 44 3.67 17.64 17.38
C ASN A 44 2.65 16.93 16.45
N LEU A 45 3.09 15.93 15.67
CA LEU A 45 2.27 15.28 14.63
C LEU A 45 1.45 14.08 15.11
N PHE A 46 1.77 13.46 16.25
CA PHE A 46 1.14 12.21 16.73
C PHE A 46 0.13 12.40 17.87
N ARG A 47 -0.43 13.61 17.98
CA ARG A 47 -1.19 14.12 19.14
C ARG A 47 -2.58 13.48 19.38
N ARG A 48 -2.92 12.30 18.87
CA ARG A 48 -4.31 11.80 18.98
C ARG A 48 -4.52 10.39 19.54
N GLU A 49 -3.50 9.55 19.69
CA GLU A 49 -3.74 8.11 19.94
C GLU A 49 -3.31 7.59 21.34
N LEU A 50 -2.62 8.39 22.14
CA LEU A 50 -2.01 7.89 23.39
C LEU A 50 -2.95 7.79 24.61
N GLU A 51 -4.14 8.39 24.57
CA GLU A 51 -5.10 8.28 25.69
C GLU A 51 -5.86 6.94 25.70
N GLU A 52 -5.86 6.20 24.58
CA GLU A 52 -6.67 4.99 24.38
C GLU A 52 -5.82 3.71 24.25
N ASN A 53 -4.50 3.85 24.14
CA ASN A 53 -3.56 2.77 23.87
C ASN A 53 -2.74 2.39 25.11
N SER A 54 -2.71 1.09 25.43
CA SER A 54 -1.94 0.47 26.51
C SER A 54 -0.87 -0.46 25.93
N VAL A 55 0.31 -0.55 26.56
CA VAL A 55 1.35 -1.48 26.13
C VAL A 55 1.24 -2.77 26.92
N LEU A 56 0.83 -3.85 26.27
CA LEU A 56 0.74 -5.21 26.82
C LEU A 56 2.03 -5.98 26.52
N GLY A 57 2.63 -6.56 27.56
CA GLY A 57 3.83 -7.40 27.42
C GLY A 57 5.11 -6.69 26.96
N GLY A 58 5.10 -5.36 26.82
CA GLY A 58 6.26 -4.56 26.40
C GLY A 58 6.55 -4.54 24.90
N SER A 59 5.81 -5.31 24.09
CA SER A 59 6.00 -5.42 22.63
C SER A 59 4.73 -5.15 21.82
N VAL A 60 3.55 -5.16 22.45
CA VAL A 60 2.25 -5.03 21.77
C VAL A 60 1.51 -3.81 22.31
N VAL A 61 1.13 -2.91 21.43
CA VAL A 61 0.27 -1.76 21.72
C VAL A 61 -1.17 -2.18 21.47
N VAL A 62 -2.03 -2.00 22.47
CA VAL A 62 -3.40 -2.48 22.49
C VAL A 62 -4.33 -1.36 22.90
N ARG A 63 -5.40 -1.13 22.14
CA ARG A 63 -6.43 -0.13 22.42
C ARG A 63 -7.60 -0.79 23.14
N ALA A 64 -8.10 -0.15 24.20
CA ALA A 64 -9.37 -0.55 24.80
C ALA A 64 -10.51 0.16 24.05
N VAL A 65 -11.39 -0.62 23.41
CA VAL A 65 -12.53 -0.14 22.64
C VAL A 65 -13.81 -0.40 23.45
N GLU A 66 -14.62 0.65 23.64
CA GLU A 66 -15.93 0.57 24.32
C GLU A 66 -17.08 0.50 23.30
N GLY A 67 -17.71 -0.67 23.18
CA GLY A 67 -18.91 -0.91 22.37
C GLY A 67 -18.69 -1.12 20.87
N ASP A 68 -19.76 -0.97 20.08
CA ASP A 68 -19.78 -1.04 18.61
C ASP A 68 -19.15 0.22 18.00
N GLU A 69 -17.85 0.41 18.24
CA GLU A 69 -17.06 1.37 17.51
C GLU A 69 -16.65 0.78 16.16
N THR A 70 -17.00 1.48 15.08
CA THR A 70 -16.44 1.22 13.75
C THR A 70 -14.92 1.39 13.78
N PRO A 71 -14.15 0.59 13.01
CA PRO A 71 -12.69 0.56 13.05
C PRO A 71 -12.07 1.97 12.92
N ALA A 72 -10.91 2.14 13.54
CA ALA A 72 -10.27 3.40 13.97
C ALA A 72 -9.96 4.47 12.89
N LEU A 73 -10.44 4.32 11.65
CA LEU A 73 -10.24 5.31 10.59
C LEU A 73 -11.34 6.38 10.48
N GLU A 74 -12.43 6.32 11.27
CA GLU A 74 -13.53 7.28 11.12
C GLU A 74 -14.16 7.81 12.42
N ARG A 75 -13.42 8.45 13.35
CA ARG A 75 -14.06 9.35 14.35
C ARG A 75 -13.22 10.60 14.69
N VAL A 76 -13.68 11.76 14.26
CA VAL A 76 -13.05 13.07 14.52
C VAL A 76 -13.63 13.73 15.78
N LYS A 77 -12.84 13.76 16.85
CA LYS A 77 -13.19 14.34 18.17
C LYS A 77 -13.46 15.86 18.12
N ILE A 78 -12.87 16.60 17.17
CA ILE A 78 -12.90 18.08 17.10
C ILE A 78 -14.23 18.67 16.58
N LEU A 79 -14.97 17.91 15.76
CA LEU A 79 -16.29 18.29 15.22
C LEU A 79 -17.47 17.75 16.05
N SER A 80 -17.17 17.04 17.14
CA SER A 80 -18.19 16.56 18.06
C SER A 80 -18.82 17.74 18.81
N LEU A 81 -20.14 17.69 19.00
CA LEU A 81 -20.85 18.68 19.79
C LEU A 81 -20.31 18.75 21.24
N THR A 82 -19.87 17.61 21.77
CA THR A 82 -19.28 17.50 23.12
C THR A 82 -17.95 18.26 23.24
N TYR A 83 -17.11 18.22 22.21
CA TYR A 83 -15.87 19.01 22.16
C TYR A 83 -16.18 20.51 22.01
N ALA A 84 -17.05 20.88 21.06
CA ALA A 84 -17.43 22.27 20.84
C ALA A 84 -18.05 22.91 22.09
N THR A 85 -18.93 22.19 22.79
CA THR A 85 -19.56 22.66 24.05
C THR A 85 -18.53 22.88 25.14
N ARG A 86 -17.50 22.00 25.23
CA ARG A 86 -16.40 22.17 26.17
C ARG A 86 -15.53 23.40 25.85
N VAL A 87 -15.37 23.74 24.58
CA VAL A 87 -14.55 24.89 24.16
C VAL A 87 -15.30 26.22 24.31
N PHE A 88 -16.58 26.27 23.96
CA PHE A 88 -17.36 27.52 23.97
C PHE A 88 -18.13 27.76 25.29
N GLY A 89 -18.31 26.73 26.12
CA GLY A 89 -19.07 26.83 27.38
C GLY A 89 -20.59 27.00 27.19
N ASN A 90 -21.07 27.11 25.96
CA ASN A 90 -22.46 27.24 25.58
C ASN A 90 -22.83 26.20 24.51
N SER A 91 -23.96 25.51 24.72
CA SER A 91 -24.48 24.48 23.81
C SER A 91 -25.01 25.06 22.50
N GLU A 92 -25.53 26.30 22.52
CA GLU A 92 -26.06 26.95 21.32
C GLU A 92 -24.94 27.36 20.35
N ASP A 93 -23.91 28.02 20.88
CA ASP A 93 -22.71 28.40 20.11
C ASP A 93 -21.98 27.17 19.54
N ALA A 94 -21.97 26.07 20.30
CA ALA A 94 -21.40 24.80 19.85
C ALA A 94 -22.17 24.15 18.69
N LYS A 95 -23.51 24.22 18.71
CA LYS A 95 -24.34 23.74 17.60
C LYS A 95 -24.15 24.59 16.35
N GLU A 96 -24.16 25.90 16.50
CA GLU A 96 -23.95 26.83 15.39
C GLU A 96 -22.54 26.72 14.81
N PHE A 97 -21.51 26.49 15.64
CA PHE A 97 -20.16 26.22 15.16
C PHE A 97 -20.10 24.97 14.26
N VAL A 98 -20.65 23.84 14.71
CA VAL A 98 -20.65 22.59 13.95
C VAL A 98 -21.46 22.72 12.66
N ARG A 99 -22.59 23.44 12.71
CA ARG A 99 -23.41 23.76 11.53
C ARG A 99 -22.62 24.61 10.54
N CYS A 100 -21.95 25.66 11.00
CA CYS A 100 -21.20 26.57 10.14
C CYS A 100 -20.01 25.88 9.46
N VAL A 101 -19.26 25.02 10.16
CA VAL A 101 -18.16 24.25 9.53
C VAL A 101 -18.69 23.35 8.42
N LYS A 102 -19.85 22.70 8.62
CA LYS A 102 -20.48 21.86 7.60
C LYS A 102 -21.04 22.66 6.42
N SER A 103 -21.48 23.89 6.62
CA SER A 103 -21.98 24.75 5.53
C SER A 103 -20.87 25.45 4.74
N ILE A 104 -19.69 25.65 5.35
CA ILE A 104 -18.53 26.22 4.66
C ILE A 104 -17.88 25.17 3.73
N ALA A 105 -17.94 23.90 4.13
CA ALA A 105 -17.40 22.80 3.36
C ALA A 105 -18.39 22.28 2.30
N GLU A 106 -17.87 21.68 1.22
CA GLU A 106 -18.68 21.01 0.20
C GLU A 106 -19.43 19.80 0.80
N PRO A 107 -20.63 19.42 0.33
CA PRO A 107 -21.36 18.25 0.84
C PRO A 107 -20.59 16.92 0.74
N GLN A 108 -19.56 16.86 -0.11
CA GLN A 108 -18.65 15.72 -0.29
C GLN A 108 -17.25 15.98 0.29
N ALA A 109 -17.05 17.07 1.03
CA ALA A 109 -15.75 17.43 1.58
C ALA A 109 -15.17 16.29 2.41
N ALA A 110 -13.91 15.99 2.15
CA ALA A 110 -13.21 14.93 2.85
C ALA A 110 -13.08 15.30 4.34
N GLN A 111 -13.05 14.28 5.19
CA GLN A 111 -13.04 14.46 6.64
C GLN A 111 -11.87 15.34 7.14
N PHE A 112 -10.73 15.32 6.44
CA PHE A 112 -9.56 16.18 6.70
C PHE A 112 -9.83 17.68 6.45
N GLU A 113 -10.66 18.03 5.46
CA GLU A 113 -10.94 19.43 5.10
C GLU A 113 -11.83 20.10 6.16
N LEU A 114 -12.82 19.35 6.66
CA LEU A 114 -13.64 19.77 7.79
C LEU A 114 -12.80 20.02 9.05
N GLU A 115 -11.73 19.24 9.26
CA GLU A 115 -10.81 19.43 10.39
C GLU A 115 -9.93 20.66 10.25
N GLN A 116 -9.42 20.94 9.05
CA GLN A 116 -8.65 22.15 8.79
C GLN A 116 -9.50 23.39 9.06
N ILE A 117 -10.74 23.41 8.56
CA ILE A 117 -11.69 24.50 8.77
C ILE A 117 -12.01 24.64 10.27
N ALA A 118 -12.37 23.54 10.95
CA ALA A 118 -12.68 23.58 12.37
C ALA A 118 -11.48 24.05 13.21
N SER A 119 -10.27 23.54 12.93
CA SER A 119 -9.06 23.90 13.68
C SER A 119 -8.66 25.37 13.51
N HIS A 120 -8.83 25.92 12.31
CA HIS A 120 -8.64 27.33 12.03
C HIS A 120 -9.57 28.19 12.90
N TYR A 121 -10.88 27.92 12.87
CA TYR A 121 -11.83 28.75 13.61
C TYR A 121 -11.79 28.54 15.13
N TYR A 122 -11.41 27.36 15.62
CA TYR A 122 -11.11 27.19 17.05
C TYR A 122 -9.91 28.02 17.50
N ARG A 123 -8.91 28.20 16.63
CA ARG A 123 -7.75 29.06 16.92
C ARG A 123 -8.16 30.52 16.94
N GLU A 124 -8.95 30.98 15.96
CA GLU A 124 -9.48 32.35 15.90
C GLU A 124 -10.29 32.71 17.17
N CYS A 125 -11.19 31.81 17.59
CA CYS A 125 -11.98 31.97 18.81
C CYS A 125 -11.16 31.96 20.12
N ARG A 126 -9.95 31.38 20.11
CA ARG A 126 -9.10 31.24 21.30
C ARG A 126 -8.04 32.33 21.44
N SER A 127 -7.56 32.87 20.32
CA SER A 127 -6.35 33.69 20.33
C SER A 127 -6.63 35.18 20.27
N GLU A 128 -7.59 35.67 19.46
CA GLU A 128 -7.60 37.11 19.13
C GLU A 128 -9.00 37.75 18.92
N ARG A 129 -10.12 36.99 18.92
CA ARG A 129 -11.46 37.53 18.59
C ARG A 129 -12.60 36.96 19.44
N ASN A 130 -13.71 37.70 19.55
CA ASN A 130 -14.90 37.27 20.29
C ASN A 130 -15.63 36.13 19.55
N VAL A 131 -16.03 35.07 20.26
CA VAL A 131 -16.69 33.86 19.70
C VAL A 131 -17.91 34.22 18.85
N SER A 132 -18.71 35.19 19.29
CA SER A 132 -19.89 35.65 18.57
C SER A 132 -19.59 36.34 17.23
N GLU A 133 -18.42 36.98 17.09
CA GLU A 133 -17.99 37.62 15.83
C GLU A 133 -17.47 36.57 14.86
N VAL A 134 -16.71 35.59 15.35
CA VAL A 134 -16.21 34.47 14.54
C VAL A 134 -17.36 33.61 14.02
N LEU A 135 -18.35 33.29 14.87
CA LEU A 135 -19.52 32.53 14.43
C LEU A 135 -20.38 33.27 13.40
N LYS A 136 -20.52 34.60 13.53
CA LYS A 136 -21.22 35.41 12.52
C LYS A 136 -20.51 35.38 11.18
N GLU A 137 -19.18 35.52 11.16
CA GLU A 137 -18.40 35.41 9.92
C GLU A 137 -18.47 34.01 9.31
N MET A 138 -18.37 32.96 10.14
CA MET A 138 -18.52 31.58 9.69
C MET A 138 -19.91 31.31 9.10
N ALA A 139 -20.97 31.88 9.69
CA ALA A 139 -22.32 31.75 9.18
C ALA A 139 -22.50 32.49 7.85
N LEU A 140 -21.93 33.69 7.69
CA LEU A 140 -21.95 34.46 6.43
C LEU A 140 -21.20 33.71 5.32
N LEU A 141 -20.01 33.18 5.63
CA LEU A 141 -19.24 32.35 4.70
C LEU A 141 -19.99 31.07 4.34
N GLY A 142 -20.63 30.41 5.31
CA GLY A 142 -21.48 29.26 5.05
C GLY A 142 -22.65 29.58 4.13
N MET A 143 -23.29 30.74 4.28
CA MET A 143 -24.36 31.20 3.39
C MET A 143 -23.85 31.50 1.98
N GLU A 144 -22.70 32.15 1.84
CA GLU A 144 -22.08 32.43 0.53
C GLU A 144 -21.68 31.13 -0.18
N MET A 145 -21.05 30.18 0.53
CA MET A 145 -20.68 28.87 -0.01
C MET A 145 -21.91 28.04 -0.41
N THR A 146 -22.97 28.06 0.41
CA THR A 146 -24.25 27.40 0.07
C THR A 146 -24.88 28.05 -1.17
N ARG A 147 -24.79 29.38 -1.32
CA ARG A 147 -25.29 30.11 -2.51
C ARG A 147 -24.50 29.78 -3.78
N VAL A 148 -23.20 29.52 -3.67
CA VAL A 148 -22.31 29.12 -4.78
C VAL A 148 -22.49 27.64 -5.15
N THR A 149 -22.85 26.78 -4.19
CA THR A 149 -23.02 25.32 -4.39
C THR A 149 -24.46 24.89 -4.68
N ALA A 150 -25.44 25.77 -4.52
CA ALA A 150 -26.81 25.53 -4.95
C ALA A 150 -26.88 25.35 -6.47
N SER A 151 -27.35 24.19 -6.92
CA SER A 151 -27.61 23.94 -8.34
C SER A 151 -28.73 24.85 -8.85
N VAL A 152 -28.73 25.17 -10.16
CA VAL A 152 -29.68 26.09 -10.84
C VAL A 152 -31.17 25.77 -10.59
N ASN A 153 -31.50 24.58 -10.07
CA ASN A 153 -32.87 24.19 -9.76
C ASN A 153 -33.41 24.69 -8.41
N ASP A 154 -32.57 25.19 -7.49
CA ASP A 154 -32.98 25.58 -6.13
C ASP A 154 -32.97 27.10 -5.86
N LEU A 155 -32.81 27.92 -6.90
CA LEU A 155 -32.81 29.38 -6.80
C LEU A 155 -34.01 29.98 -7.55
N GLU A 156 -35.21 29.89 -6.98
CA GLU A 156 -36.27 30.86 -7.29
C GLU A 156 -35.93 32.18 -6.57
N ILE A 157 -35.08 33.00 -7.19
CA ILE A 157 -34.88 34.39 -6.79
C ILE A 157 -35.67 35.28 -7.76
N GLU A 158 -36.70 35.93 -7.24
CA GLU A 158 -37.33 37.10 -7.86
C GLU A 158 -36.26 38.16 -8.13
N ALA A 159 -35.89 38.32 -9.40
CA ALA A 159 -34.94 39.33 -9.83
C ALA A 159 -35.56 40.73 -9.66
N THR A 160 -35.04 41.50 -8.72
CA THR A 160 -35.05 42.96 -8.81
C THR A 160 -33.63 43.40 -9.16
N GLU A 161 -33.37 43.48 -10.46
CA GLU A 161 -32.12 44.03 -10.99
C GLU A 161 -32.00 45.50 -10.57
N THR A 162 -30.92 45.83 -9.87
CA THR A 162 -30.43 47.21 -9.78
C THR A 162 -29.27 47.33 -10.74
N GLU A 163 -29.48 48.08 -11.82
CA GLU A 163 -28.47 48.39 -12.83
C GLU A 163 -27.33 49.19 -12.18
N ILE A 164 -26.11 48.62 -12.16
CA ILE A 164 -24.88 49.38 -11.95
C ILE A 164 -24.21 49.50 -13.31
N GLY A 165 -24.10 50.74 -13.80
CA GLY A 165 -23.63 51.06 -15.15
C GLY A 165 -22.19 50.63 -15.44
N GLU A 166 -21.96 50.16 -16.67
CA GLU A 166 -20.66 49.81 -17.22
C GLU A 166 -19.68 50.98 -17.16
N ILE A 167 -18.54 50.79 -16.48
CA ILE A 167 -17.42 51.73 -16.53
C ILE A 167 -16.60 51.43 -17.79
N LYS A 168 -16.75 52.25 -18.82
CA LYS A 168 -15.95 52.18 -20.05
C LYS A 168 -14.52 52.66 -19.78
N LEU A 169 -13.53 51.81 -20.08
CA LEU A 169 -12.10 52.18 -20.04
C LEU A 169 -11.82 53.32 -21.04
N THR A 170 -10.94 54.24 -20.66
CA THR A 170 -10.57 55.37 -21.52
C THR A 170 -9.65 54.92 -22.66
N GLU A 171 -9.70 55.60 -23.81
CA GLU A 171 -8.92 55.28 -25.02
C GLU A 171 -7.40 55.23 -24.77
N ARG A 172 -6.90 55.93 -23.74
CA ARG A 172 -5.49 55.89 -23.33
C ARG A 172 -5.08 54.58 -22.66
N ASP A 173 -6.00 53.94 -21.97
CA ASP A 173 -5.74 52.66 -21.30
C ASP A 173 -5.83 51.51 -22.30
N GLU A 174 -6.76 51.57 -23.26
CA GLU A 174 -6.78 50.65 -24.40
C GLU A 174 -5.48 50.69 -25.21
N LYS A 175 -4.90 51.88 -25.40
CA LYS A 175 -3.65 52.05 -26.14
C LYS A 175 -2.45 51.45 -25.38
N ARG A 176 -2.40 51.62 -24.05
CA ARG A 176 -1.38 51.00 -23.18
C ARG A 176 -1.48 49.47 -23.20
N VAL A 177 -2.70 48.93 -23.19
CA VAL A 177 -2.94 47.47 -23.27
C VAL A 177 -2.51 46.92 -24.63
N ARG A 178 -2.78 47.61 -25.74
CA ARG A 178 -2.33 47.18 -27.08
C ARG A 178 -0.83 47.25 -27.29
N GLU A 179 -0.15 48.23 -26.70
CA GLU A 179 1.32 48.33 -26.76
C GLU A 179 1.98 47.23 -25.91
N ALA A 180 1.40 46.89 -24.76
CA ALA A 180 1.86 45.76 -23.93
C ALA A 180 1.69 44.41 -24.64
N GLN A 181 0.60 44.22 -25.39
CA GLN A 181 0.33 42.97 -26.14
C GLN A 181 1.30 42.71 -27.31
N LYS A 182 1.93 43.74 -27.89
CA LYS A 182 2.84 43.59 -29.05
C LYS A 182 4.24 43.06 -28.70
N ASN A 183 4.64 43.10 -27.43
CA ASN A 183 6.00 42.77 -26.99
C ASN A 183 6.10 41.45 -26.18
N LEU A 184 5.06 40.62 -26.20
CA LEU A 184 5.10 39.32 -25.51
C LEU A 184 5.74 38.23 -26.39
N PRO A 185 6.65 37.39 -25.85
CA PRO A 185 7.06 36.17 -26.51
C PRO A 185 5.86 35.24 -26.74
N PRO A 186 5.90 34.33 -27.74
CA PRO A 186 4.85 33.34 -27.91
C PRO A 186 4.69 32.56 -26.60
N LEU A 187 3.46 32.54 -26.08
CA LEU A 187 3.11 31.78 -24.89
C LEU A 187 3.39 30.30 -25.15
N ASP A 188 3.96 29.62 -24.15
CA ASP A 188 4.07 28.16 -24.16
C ASP A 188 2.71 27.52 -24.45
N GLU A 189 2.71 26.30 -25.03
CA GLU A 189 1.49 25.56 -25.29
C GLU A 189 0.59 25.59 -24.05
N SER A 190 -0.67 26.02 -24.23
CA SER A 190 -1.66 26.11 -23.17
C SER A 190 -1.64 24.79 -22.38
N ALA A 191 -1.32 24.89 -21.09
CA ALA A 191 -1.50 23.76 -20.18
C ALA A 191 -2.91 23.17 -20.40
N PRO A 192 -3.05 21.83 -20.42
CA PRO A 192 -4.35 21.21 -20.62
C PRO A 192 -5.34 21.78 -19.60
N ASN A 193 -6.50 22.19 -20.09
CA ASN A 193 -7.62 22.64 -19.27
C ASN A 193 -7.95 21.57 -18.20
N PHE A 194 -8.37 22.02 -17.03
CA PHE A 194 -8.76 21.17 -15.89
C PHE A 194 -9.73 20.05 -16.32
N GLU A 195 -10.60 20.29 -17.30
CA GLU A 195 -11.49 19.28 -17.87
C GLU A 195 -10.77 18.16 -18.63
N ALA A 196 -9.70 18.46 -19.37
CA ALA A 196 -8.88 17.43 -20.03
C ALA A 196 -8.04 16.64 -19.00
N GLU A 197 -7.60 17.29 -17.92
CA GLU A 197 -6.92 16.63 -16.80
C GLU A 197 -7.89 15.75 -16.01
N MET A 198 -9.13 16.21 -15.79
CA MET A 198 -10.22 15.46 -15.18
C MET A 198 -10.69 14.29 -16.05
N GLU A 199 -10.74 14.43 -17.38
CA GLU A 199 -11.01 13.31 -18.29
C GLU A 199 -9.87 12.27 -18.26
N PHE A 200 -8.62 12.71 -18.15
CA PHE A 200 -7.46 11.84 -17.98
C PHE A 200 -7.47 11.09 -16.63
N VAL A 201 -7.90 11.76 -15.56
CA VAL A 201 -8.09 11.16 -14.23
C VAL A 201 -9.30 10.20 -14.22
N ARG A 202 -10.41 10.58 -14.87
CA ARG A 202 -11.62 9.75 -15.01
C ARG A 202 -11.38 8.49 -15.83
N THR A 203 -10.54 8.57 -16.87
CA THR A 203 -10.13 7.40 -17.66
C THR A 203 -9.15 6.49 -16.91
N LYS A 204 -8.42 7.00 -15.91
CA LYS A 204 -7.59 6.19 -14.99
C LYS A 204 -8.37 5.55 -13.84
N LEU A 205 -9.38 6.23 -13.29
CA LEU A 205 -10.14 5.77 -12.13
C LEU A 205 -11.26 4.77 -12.48
N SER A 206 -11.74 4.75 -13.73
CA SER A 206 -12.87 3.89 -14.16
C SER A 206 -12.59 2.38 -14.22
N ARG A 207 -11.42 1.91 -13.74
CA ARG A 207 -11.10 0.48 -13.65
C ARG A 207 -11.17 -0.12 -12.24
N GLY A 208 -11.54 0.66 -11.23
CA GLY A 208 -11.90 0.13 -9.92
C GLY A 208 -13.39 -0.20 -9.87
N THR A 209 -13.74 -1.48 -10.07
CA THR A 209 -15.06 -1.96 -9.65
C THR A 209 -15.15 -1.81 -8.14
N ILE A 210 -15.91 -0.82 -7.67
CA ILE A 210 -16.41 -0.72 -6.31
C ILE A 210 -17.16 -2.03 -6.03
N THR A 211 -16.61 -2.85 -5.15
CA THR A 211 -17.30 -4.01 -4.58
C THR A 211 -18.57 -3.50 -3.92
N LYS A 212 -19.73 -3.94 -4.42
CA LYS A 212 -21.01 -3.76 -3.74
C LYS A 212 -20.88 -4.27 -2.30
N ALA A 213 -21.53 -3.59 -1.36
CA ALA A 213 -21.70 -4.05 0.02
C ALA A 213 -22.01 -5.55 0.01
N ALA A 214 -21.09 -6.34 0.55
CA ALA A 214 -21.22 -7.79 0.63
C ALA A 214 -22.37 -8.09 1.58
N TYR A 215 -23.29 -8.92 1.12
CA TYR A 215 -24.32 -9.53 1.95
C TYR A 215 -23.59 -10.52 2.88
N ASP A 216 -23.60 -10.28 4.19
CA ASP A 216 -22.97 -11.17 5.15
C ASP A 216 -23.84 -12.41 5.39
N GLU A 217 -23.54 -13.45 4.61
CA GLU A 217 -24.22 -14.75 4.68
C GLU A 217 -23.98 -15.46 6.02
N PHE A 218 -22.93 -15.10 6.77
CA PHE A 218 -22.58 -15.71 8.07
C PHE A 218 -23.40 -15.12 9.21
N ALA A 219 -23.51 -13.79 9.29
CA ALA A 219 -24.40 -13.13 10.25
C ALA A 219 -25.86 -13.60 10.06
N ALA A 220 -26.30 -13.74 8.80
CA ALA A 220 -27.63 -14.26 8.50
C ALA A 220 -27.81 -15.71 8.99
N PHE A 221 -26.79 -16.57 8.90
CA PHE A 221 -26.91 -17.97 9.33
C PHE A 221 -26.93 -18.12 10.85
N TYR A 222 -26.11 -17.38 11.59
CA TYR A 222 -26.00 -17.53 13.04
C TYR A 222 -27.06 -16.73 13.81
N LEU A 223 -27.45 -15.55 13.31
CA LEU A 223 -28.38 -14.63 13.98
C LEU A 223 -29.83 -14.73 13.47
N SER A 224 -30.14 -15.64 12.52
CA SER A 224 -31.52 -15.88 12.11
C SER A 224 -32.27 -16.74 13.13
N ASP A 225 -33.45 -16.27 13.52
CA ASP A 225 -34.39 -16.97 14.39
C ASP A 225 -35.19 -18.07 13.65
N GLU A 226 -35.03 -18.20 12.32
CA GLU A 226 -35.82 -19.13 11.51
C GLU A 226 -35.45 -20.60 11.80
N GLY A 227 -36.36 -21.29 12.50
CA GLY A 227 -36.34 -22.75 12.64
C GLY A 227 -35.42 -23.30 13.72
N LYS A 228 -34.84 -22.44 14.58
CA LYS A 228 -33.94 -22.85 15.67
C LYS A 228 -34.64 -22.87 17.02
N THR A 229 -34.25 -23.81 17.88
CA THR A 229 -34.63 -23.80 19.29
C THR A 229 -33.81 -22.78 20.08
N LEU A 230 -34.29 -22.36 21.26
CA LEU A 230 -33.57 -21.38 22.10
C LEU A 230 -32.16 -21.86 22.48
N ASP A 231 -32.00 -23.15 22.76
CA ASP A 231 -30.69 -23.73 23.10
C ASP A 231 -29.73 -23.73 21.89
N GLU A 232 -30.25 -23.98 20.69
CA GLU A 232 -29.48 -23.91 19.45
C GLU A 232 -29.12 -22.46 19.09
N LEU A 233 -30.00 -21.51 19.38
CA LEU A 233 -29.75 -20.08 19.19
C LEU A 233 -28.66 -19.58 20.16
N ASP A 234 -28.70 -20.01 21.43
CA ASP A 234 -27.67 -19.68 22.42
C ASP A 234 -26.31 -20.29 22.05
N ASP A 235 -26.27 -21.53 21.57
CA ASP A 235 -25.04 -22.18 21.13
C ASP A 235 -24.50 -21.55 19.83
N ASP A 236 -25.38 -21.14 18.91
CA ASP A 236 -25.00 -20.43 17.70
C ASP A 236 -24.53 -19.00 18.00
N PHE A 237 -25.13 -18.33 18.97
CA PHE A 237 -24.68 -17.03 19.48
C PHE A 237 -23.29 -17.15 20.10
N ARG A 238 -23.04 -18.16 20.94
CA ARG A 238 -21.70 -18.44 21.48
C ARG A 238 -20.66 -18.76 20.42
N ARG A 239 -21.06 -19.43 19.34
CA ARG A 239 -20.17 -19.75 18.21
C ARG A 239 -19.89 -18.52 17.34
N PHE A 240 -20.89 -17.68 17.11
CA PHE A 240 -20.75 -16.40 16.43
C PHE A 240 -19.84 -15.47 17.25
N ASP A 241 -20.08 -15.34 18.56
CA ASP A 241 -19.24 -14.57 19.50
C ASP A 241 -17.79 -15.09 19.55
N ALA A 242 -17.58 -16.40 19.45
CA ALA A 242 -16.24 -16.99 19.41
C ALA A 242 -15.54 -16.78 18.06
N GLN A 243 -16.29 -16.59 16.97
CA GLN A 243 -15.76 -16.31 15.64
C GLN A 243 -15.44 -14.83 15.45
N GLU A 244 -16.20 -13.91 16.07
CA GLU A 244 -15.91 -12.47 16.14
C GLU A 244 -14.57 -12.16 16.84
N GLN A 245 -14.00 -13.10 17.61
CA GLN A 245 -12.65 -12.95 18.18
C GLN A 245 -11.54 -12.97 17.12
N PHE A 246 -11.86 -13.39 15.89
CA PHE A 246 -10.95 -13.46 14.75
C PHE A 246 -11.46 -12.54 13.65
N ASP A 247 -10.87 -11.36 13.54
CA ASP A 247 -11.16 -10.48 12.41
C ASP A 247 -10.53 -11.05 11.10
N GLU A 248 -11.02 -10.65 9.93
CA GLU A 248 -10.59 -11.18 8.62
C GLU A 248 -9.07 -11.03 8.35
N ASP A 249 -8.42 -10.12 9.08
CA ASP A 249 -6.97 -9.87 9.05
C ASP A 249 -6.15 -10.67 10.09
N GLY A 250 -6.78 -11.56 10.86
CA GLY A 250 -6.10 -12.41 11.86
C GLY A 250 -5.68 -11.67 13.14
N LEU A 251 -6.29 -10.52 13.39
CA LEU A 251 -6.15 -9.73 14.62
C LEU A 251 -6.92 -10.40 15.76
N LEU A 252 -6.22 -10.65 16.88
CA LEU A 252 -6.79 -11.30 18.06
C LEU A 252 -7.49 -10.24 18.93
N GLY A 253 -8.82 -10.16 18.86
CA GLY A 253 -9.63 -9.32 19.74
C GLY A 253 -9.86 -10.00 21.08
N PHE A 254 -9.21 -9.55 22.15
CA PHE A 254 -9.50 -10.04 23.50
C PHE A 254 -10.68 -9.25 24.09
N ARG A 255 -11.85 -9.87 24.24
CA ARG A 255 -13.03 -9.26 24.87
C ARG A 255 -13.04 -9.55 26.37
N MET A 256 -12.99 -8.51 27.20
CA MET A 256 -12.91 -8.63 28.67
C MET A 256 -14.29 -8.50 29.34
N SER A 257 -15.27 -7.89 28.66
CA SER A 257 -16.69 -7.87 29.04
C SER A 257 -17.56 -7.57 27.81
N GLY A 258 -18.87 -7.82 27.88
CA GLY A 258 -19.81 -7.68 26.75
C GLY A 258 -19.88 -6.30 26.08
N SER A 259 -19.19 -5.28 26.62
CA SER A 259 -19.12 -3.94 26.06
C SER A 259 -17.69 -3.41 25.88
N GLN A 260 -16.64 -4.19 26.17
CA GLN A 260 -15.25 -3.77 26.03
C GLN A 260 -14.41 -4.84 25.35
N HIS A 261 -13.91 -4.56 24.14
CA HIS A 261 -12.91 -5.37 23.45
C HIS A 261 -11.58 -4.63 23.34
N THR A 262 -10.50 -5.39 23.36
CA THR A 262 -9.15 -4.85 23.21
C THR A 262 -8.58 -5.25 21.86
N GLU A 263 -8.21 -4.25 21.06
CA GLU A 263 -7.66 -4.42 19.71
C GLU A 263 -6.15 -4.22 19.74
N VAL A 264 -5.40 -5.10 19.08
CA VAL A 264 -3.96 -4.90 18.91
C VAL A 264 -3.74 -3.85 17.82
N VAL A 265 -3.19 -2.69 18.18
CA VAL A 265 -2.94 -1.60 17.24
C VAL A 265 -1.61 -1.82 16.52
N LEU A 266 -0.56 -2.17 17.27
CA LEU A 266 0.81 -2.28 16.74
C LEU A 266 1.62 -3.35 17.48
N GLU A 267 2.45 -4.10 16.75
CA GLU A 267 3.54 -4.90 17.32
C GLU A 267 4.87 -4.17 17.07
N LEU A 268 5.52 -3.68 18.12
CA LEU A 268 6.73 -2.84 18.05
C LEU A 268 7.86 -3.51 17.24
N ASP A 269 8.02 -4.83 17.40
CA ASP A 269 8.99 -5.61 16.65
C ASP A 269 8.56 -5.84 15.19
N GLY A 270 7.27 -5.78 14.88
CA GLY A 270 6.72 -5.94 13.52
C GLY A 270 6.84 -4.68 12.66
N GLU A 271 6.98 -3.50 13.27
CA GLU A 271 7.16 -2.23 12.57
C GLU A 271 8.61 -1.95 12.13
N ILE A 272 9.58 -2.70 12.65
CA ILE A 272 10.99 -2.51 12.30
C ILE A 272 11.21 -3.01 10.88
N THR A 273 11.42 -2.08 9.95
CA THR A 273 11.71 -2.38 8.54
C THR A 273 13.20 -2.21 8.23
N ALA A 274 13.59 -2.55 7.00
CA ALA A 274 14.96 -2.32 6.51
C ALA A 274 15.37 -0.83 6.52
N GLU A 275 14.43 0.11 6.65
CA GLU A 275 14.71 1.56 6.69
C GLU A 275 15.39 1.98 8.00
N TYR A 276 15.27 1.18 9.06
CA TYR A 276 15.97 1.40 10.33
C TYR A 276 17.46 1.07 10.25
N LEU A 277 17.92 0.42 9.17
CA LEU A 277 19.34 0.15 8.96
C LEU A 277 20.04 1.37 8.33
N PRO A 278 21.29 1.66 8.75
CA PRO A 278 22.16 2.61 8.04
C PRO A 278 22.27 2.27 6.55
N THR A 279 22.34 3.29 5.68
CA THR A 279 22.31 3.15 4.22
C THR A 279 23.30 2.10 3.68
N ASP A 280 24.48 2.01 4.27
CA ASP A 280 25.54 1.08 3.87
C ASP A 280 25.20 -0.39 4.20
N THR A 281 24.35 -0.62 5.19
CA THR A 281 23.97 -1.94 5.70
C THR A 281 22.59 -2.40 5.24
N GLN A 282 21.75 -1.51 4.70
CA GLN A 282 20.46 -1.83 4.10
C GLN A 282 20.51 -2.99 3.07
N PRO A 283 21.55 -3.11 2.21
CA PRO A 283 21.64 -4.23 1.28
C PRO A 283 21.70 -5.61 1.98
N LEU A 284 22.19 -5.66 3.22
CA LEU A 284 22.25 -6.90 4.01
C LEU A 284 20.85 -7.43 4.34
N ALA A 285 19.84 -6.58 4.53
CA ALA A 285 18.46 -7.04 4.78
C ALA A 285 17.89 -7.84 3.61
N LYS A 286 18.16 -7.40 2.38
CA LYS A 286 17.74 -8.13 1.16
C LYS A 286 18.52 -9.44 1.00
N LEU A 287 19.82 -9.43 1.29
CA LEU A 287 20.65 -10.63 1.27
C LEU A 287 20.21 -11.63 2.34
N LEU A 288 19.84 -11.17 3.54
CA LEU A 288 19.34 -11.98 4.64
C LEU A 288 18.14 -12.82 4.22
N GLN A 289 17.14 -12.22 3.55
CA GLN A 289 15.98 -12.94 3.02
C GLN A 289 16.39 -14.04 2.01
N LEU A 290 17.33 -13.75 1.11
CA LEU A 290 17.80 -14.72 0.11
C LEU A 290 18.58 -15.86 0.77
N VAL A 291 19.49 -15.55 1.68
CA VAL A 291 20.30 -16.52 2.43
C VAL A 291 19.42 -17.41 3.31
N PHE A 292 18.36 -16.83 3.89
CA PHE A 292 17.36 -17.56 4.67
C PHE A 292 16.57 -18.57 3.82
N VAL A 293 16.12 -18.18 2.62
CA VAL A 293 15.32 -19.03 1.74
C VAL A 293 16.16 -20.13 1.07
N GLY A 294 17.37 -19.82 0.61
CA GLY A 294 18.27 -20.79 -0.06
C GLY A 294 17.71 -21.44 -1.32
N HIS A 295 18.23 -22.62 -1.66
CA HIS A 295 17.80 -23.47 -2.80
C HIS A 295 17.86 -22.76 -4.15
N GLU A 296 16.82 -22.77 -4.98
CA GLU A 296 16.86 -22.14 -6.31
C GLU A 296 16.73 -20.61 -6.28
N ILE A 297 16.02 -20.06 -5.30
CA ILE A 297 15.81 -18.60 -5.17
C ILE A 297 17.05 -17.94 -4.57
N GLY A 298 17.56 -18.51 -3.49
CA GLY A 298 18.61 -17.92 -2.66
C GLY A 298 19.91 -18.71 -2.62
N GLY A 299 20.02 -19.84 -3.33
CA GLY A 299 21.15 -20.75 -3.17
C GLY A 299 22.51 -20.17 -3.55
N ARG A 300 22.56 -19.27 -4.56
CA ARG A 300 23.79 -18.53 -4.88
C ARG A 300 24.20 -17.59 -3.75
N ALA A 301 23.22 -16.93 -3.12
CA ALA A 301 23.47 -16.06 -1.97
C ALA A 301 23.91 -16.89 -0.75
N ALA A 302 23.29 -18.05 -0.51
CA ALA A 302 23.69 -18.98 0.54
C ALA A 302 25.11 -19.52 0.34
N GLN A 303 25.45 -19.90 -0.90
CA GLN A 303 26.79 -20.35 -1.28
C GLN A 303 27.83 -19.25 -1.09
N ALA A 304 27.52 -18.03 -1.55
CA ALA A 304 28.37 -16.86 -1.37
C ALA A 304 28.54 -16.49 0.11
N ALA A 305 27.48 -16.60 0.92
CA ALA A 305 27.53 -16.36 2.36
C ALA A 305 28.47 -17.35 3.06
N ARG A 306 28.35 -18.65 2.78
CA ARG A 306 29.24 -19.67 3.34
C ARG A 306 30.69 -19.49 2.91
N HIS A 307 30.91 -19.18 1.63
CA HIS A 307 32.23 -18.86 1.11
C HIS A 307 32.82 -17.63 1.81
N PHE A 308 32.05 -16.56 1.96
CA PHE A 308 32.48 -15.36 2.67
C PHE A 308 32.87 -15.65 4.12
N VAL A 309 32.05 -16.39 4.86
CA VAL A 309 32.35 -16.79 6.24
C VAL A 309 33.65 -17.61 6.30
N ALA A 310 33.84 -18.56 5.38
CA ALA A 310 35.04 -19.38 5.32
C ALA A 310 36.30 -18.54 5.02
N CYS A 311 36.25 -17.66 4.02
CA CYS A 311 37.34 -16.76 3.68
C CYS A 311 37.68 -15.83 4.86
N ARG A 312 36.67 -15.22 5.50
CA ARG A 312 36.90 -14.35 6.66
C ARG A 312 37.52 -15.08 7.86
N LYS A 313 37.10 -16.32 8.12
CA LYS A 313 37.73 -17.14 9.16
C LYS A 313 39.20 -17.44 8.86
N ILE A 314 39.51 -17.75 7.61
CA ILE A 314 40.88 -18.00 7.16
C ILE A 314 41.71 -16.72 7.30
N GLU A 315 41.22 -15.59 6.79
CA GLU A 315 41.89 -14.28 6.93
C GLU A 315 42.15 -13.92 8.39
N ASN A 316 41.16 -14.10 9.28
CA ASN A 316 41.32 -13.83 10.70
C ASN A 316 42.36 -14.75 11.35
N ALA A 317 42.35 -16.04 11.03
CA ALA A 317 43.36 -16.99 11.51
C ALA A 317 44.76 -16.68 10.96
N ASP A 318 44.86 -16.29 9.70
CA ASP A 318 46.10 -15.90 9.03
C ASP A 318 46.67 -14.62 9.60
N ASN A 319 45.84 -13.63 9.92
CA ASN A 319 46.25 -12.41 10.62
C ASN A 319 46.84 -12.71 12.00
N VAL A 320 46.26 -13.65 12.75
CA VAL A 320 46.80 -14.08 14.05
C VAL A 320 48.13 -14.82 13.87
N ARG A 321 48.18 -15.78 12.95
CA ARG A 321 49.41 -16.54 12.64
C ARG A 321 50.53 -15.65 12.12
N ALA A 322 50.24 -14.68 11.27
CA ALA A 322 51.20 -13.71 10.76
C ALA A 322 51.78 -12.83 11.89
N ARG A 323 50.94 -12.38 12.83
CA ARG A 323 51.42 -11.64 14.01
C ARG A 323 52.31 -12.49 14.91
N GLU A 324 51.98 -13.76 15.10
CA GLU A 324 52.82 -14.69 15.87
C GLU A 324 54.13 -15.03 15.16
N ALA A 325 54.08 -15.26 13.85
CA ALA A 325 55.26 -15.50 13.02
C ALA A 325 56.18 -14.29 13.01
N PHE A 326 55.64 -13.06 12.93
CA PHE A 326 56.40 -11.82 13.06
C PHE A 326 57.07 -11.70 14.44
N ARG A 327 56.35 -12.01 15.54
CA ARG A 327 56.94 -12.01 16.89
C ARG A 327 58.06 -13.05 17.05
N ARG A 328 57.96 -14.18 16.35
CA ARG A 328 58.91 -15.29 16.41
C ARG A 328 59.98 -15.26 15.30
N ASN A 329 59.98 -14.25 14.42
CA ASN A 329 60.80 -14.18 13.21
C ASN A 329 60.77 -15.48 12.36
N ALA A 330 59.59 -16.11 12.25
CA ALA A 330 59.38 -17.32 11.46
C ALA A 330 58.77 -16.98 10.09
N PRO A 331 59.04 -17.77 9.03
CA PRO A 331 58.39 -17.61 7.74
C PRO A 331 56.89 -17.90 7.85
N PHE A 332 56.07 -17.03 7.27
CA PHE A 332 54.61 -17.19 7.20
C PHE A 332 54.19 -17.61 5.79
N VAL A 333 53.28 -18.58 5.71
CA VAL A 333 52.65 -19.02 4.45
C VAL A 333 51.16 -18.82 4.58
N GLU A 334 50.59 -18.05 3.66
CA GLU A 334 49.17 -17.76 3.59
C GLU A 334 48.36 -19.00 3.19
N THR A 335 47.18 -19.16 3.79
CA THR A 335 46.31 -20.31 3.51
C THR A 335 45.56 -20.10 2.21
N VAL A 336 45.47 -21.15 1.39
CA VAL A 336 44.72 -21.10 0.13
C VAL A 336 43.22 -20.93 0.40
N MET A 337 42.59 -19.97 -0.29
CA MET A 337 41.16 -19.72 -0.16
C MET A 337 40.32 -20.81 -0.86
N PRO A 338 39.24 -21.29 -0.23
CA PRO A 338 38.35 -22.28 -0.82
C PRO A 338 37.55 -21.69 -1.98
N LYS A 339 37.12 -22.52 -2.93
CA LYS A 339 36.33 -22.03 -4.07
C LYS A 339 34.85 -21.96 -3.69
N ALA A 340 34.14 -20.92 -4.16
CA ALA A 340 32.71 -20.77 -3.91
C ALA A 340 31.88 -22.00 -4.32
N SER A 341 32.27 -22.70 -5.39
CA SER A 341 31.58 -23.90 -5.90
C SER A 341 31.58 -25.09 -4.94
N GLU A 342 32.47 -25.10 -3.95
CA GLU A 342 32.60 -26.19 -2.97
C GLU A 342 31.53 -26.10 -1.87
N PHE A 343 30.87 -24.95 -1.75
CA PHE A 343 29.86 -24.70 -0.73
C PHE A 343 28.45 -25.06 -1.21
N SER A 344 27.63 -25.54 -0.27
CA SER A 344 26.24 -25.95 -0.52
C SER A 344 25.33 -24.76 -0.84
N ILE A 345 24.31 -25.00 -1.67
CA ILE A 345 23.22 -24.07 -2.01
C ILE A 345 22.01 -24.17 -1.06
N LEU A 346 22.05 -25.09 -0.10
CA LEU A 346 20.95 -25.29 0.86
C LEU A 346 20.76 -24.05 1.75
N PRO A 347 19.56 -23.83 2.29
CA PRO A 347 19.31 -22.74 3.25
C PRO A 347 20.30 -22.75 4.41
N LEU A 348 20.72 -21.58 4.89
CA LEU A 348 21.62 -21.50 6.05
C LEU A 348 20.87 -21.80 7.35
N LYS A 349 21.53 -22.48 8.29
CA LYS A 349 21.01 -22.64 9.65
C LYS A 349 21.00 -21.29 10.36
N ARG A 350 20.18 -21.12 11.42
CA ARG A 350 20.12 -19.86 12.17
C ARG A 350 21.50 -19.44 12.67
N ASP A 351 22.28 -20.37 13.22
CA ASP A 351 23.64 -20.10 13.70
C ASP A 351 24.58 -19.66 12.58
N GLU A 352 24.47 -20.27 11.39
CA GLU A 352 25.25 -19.87 10.20
C GLU A 352 24.87 -18.46 9.73
N ILE A 353 23.59 -18.07 9.85
CA ILE A 353 23.12 -16.73 9.49
C ILE A 353 23.63 -15.70 10.48
N LEU A 354 23.57 -15.99 11.79
CA LEU A 354 24.08 -15.10 12.83
C LEU A 354 25.59 -14.88 12.66
N GLU A 355 26.35 -15.95 12.44
CA GLU A 355 27.79 -15.85 12.16
C GLU A 355 28.08 -15.06 10.88
N TRP A 356 27.27 -15.25 9.83
CA TRP A 356 27.38 -14.46 8.61
C TRP A 356 27.08 -12.98 8.87
N ILE A 357 26.05 -12.64 9.64
CA ILE A 357 25.75 -11.25 10.03
C ILE A 357 26.95 -10.65 10.77
N ASP A 358 27.45 -11.32 11.81
CA ASP A 358 28.54 -10.81 12.64
C ASP A 358 29.80 -10.53 11.82
N LEU A 359 30.19 -11.44 10.94
CA LEU A 359 31.38 -11.28 10.08
C LEU A 359 31.20 -10.20 9.00
N ASN A 360 29.97 -9.97 8.50
CA ASN A 360 29.71 -8.83 7.60
C ASN A 360 29.80 -7.50 8.34
N LEU A 361 29.27 -7.44 9.57
CA LEU A 361 29.37 -6.25 10.40
C LEU A 361 30.81 -5.99 10.85
N ASP A 362 31.60 -7.03 11.16
CA ASP A 362 33.04 -6.88 11.41
C ASP A 362 33.80 -6.31 10.21
N ALA A 363 33.41 -6.72 9.00
CA ALA A 363 34.03 -6.23 7.77
C ALA A 363 33.68 -4.76 7.49
N LEU A 364 32.40 -4.39 7.64
CA LEU A 364 31.91 -3.03 7.40
C LEU A 364 32.41 -2.07 8.47
N TYR A 365 32.30 -2.45 9.74
CA TYR A 365 32.76 -1.67 10.88
C TYR A 365 34.17 -2.11 11.31
N SER A 366 35.12 -2.15 10.37
CA SER A 366 36.49 -2.61 10.61
C SER A 366 37.42 -1.53 11.17
N ARG A 367 36.94 -0.29 11.31
CA ARG A 367 37.72 0.85 11.77
C ARG A 367 38.19 0.65 13.22
N GLN A 368 39.48 0.80 13.45
CA GLN A 368 40.07 0.73 14.78
C GLN A 368 40.89 1.98 15.05
N VAL A 369 40.68 2.60 16.22
CA VAL A 369 41.43 3.75 16.68
C VAL A 369 42.06 3.41 18.02
N VAL A 370 43.36 3.66 18.15
CA VAL A 370 44.06 3.53 19.43
C VAL A 370 43.72 4.76 20.28
N ARG A 371 43.04 4.55 21.40
CA ARG A 371 42.78 5.60 22.39
C ARG A 371 43.52 5.27 23.68
N SER A 372 44.08 6.28 24.33
CA SER A 372 44.67 6.15 25.67
C SER A 372 43.55 6.12 26.71
N ALA A 373 43.37 4.99 27.38
CA ALA A 373 42.43 4.80 28.47
C ALA A 373 43.17 4.79 29.80
N ARG A 374 42.59 5.43 30.82
CA ARG A 374 43.11 5.37 32.19
C ARG A 374 42.51 4.15 32.88
N ARG A 375 43.36 3.27 33.39
CA ARG A 375 42.93 2.11 34.18
C ARG A 375 43.36 2.30 35.62
N PHE A 376 42.46 1.93 36.52
CA PHE A 376 42.71 1.90 37.95
C PHE A 376 42.85 0.45 38.37
N THR A 377 43.91 0.14 39.10
CA THR A 377 44.06 -1.14 39.78
C THR A 377 44.42 -0.88 41.24
N THR A 378 43.93 -1.73 42.13
CA THR A 378 44.36 -1.72 43.53
C THR A 378 45.58 -2.61 43.67
N GLY A 379 46.69 -2.02 44.13
CA GLY A 379 47.89 -2.75 44.49
C GLY A 379 47.64 -3.68 45.70
N LYS A 380 48.58 -4.59 45.96
CA LYS A 380 48.50 -5.55 47.09
C LYS A 380 48.37 -4.88 48.47
N ASN A 381 48.71 -3.60 48.57
CA ASN A 381 48.67 -2.80 49.80
C ASN A 381 47.41 -1.91 49.90
N GLY A 382 46.47 -2.03 48.96
CA GLY A 382 45.26 -1.18 48.91
C GLY A 382 45.46 0.19 48.26
N GLU A 383 46.66 0.51 47.76
CA GLU A 383 46.93 1.75 47.03
C GLU A 383 46.31 1.74 45.63
N PHE A 384 45.66 2.84 45.25
CA PHE A 384 45.13 3.05 43.90
C PHE A 384 46.27 3.41 42.95
N ILE A 385 46.53 2.54 41.97
CA ILE A 385 47.51 2.76 40.92
C ILE A 385 46.76 3.11 39.64
N GLU A 386 46.95 4.33 39.16
CA GLU A 386 46.49 4.79 37.85
C GLU A 386 47.60 4.57 36.83
N PHE A 387 47.28 3.88 35.72
CA PHE A 387 48.19 3.74 34.59
C PHE A 387 47.45 3.93 33.28
N MET A 388 48.12 4.58 32.33
CA MET A 388 47.58 4.80 30.99
C MET A 388 47.86 3.58 30.12
N VAL A 389 46.81 3.03 29.55
CA VAL A 389 46.88 1.90 28.62
C VAL A 389 46.36 2.35 27.27
N ASN A 390 47.13 2.08 26.22
CA ASN A 390 46.65 2.21 24.86
C ASN A 390 45.66 1.08 24.57
N GLN A 391 44.40 1.43 24.31
CA GLN A 391 43.34 0.49 23.99
C GLN A 391 42.86 0.76 22.56
N THR A 392 42.84 -0.28 21.74
CA THR A 392 42.18 -0.25 20.43
C THR A 392 40.68 -0.28 20.63
N VAL A 393 39.98 0.76 20.21
CA VAL A 393 38.52 0.88 20.29
C VAL A 393 37.98 1.10 18.88
N ASN A 394 36.86 0.46 18.55
CA ASN A 394 36.11 0.78 17.36
C ASN A 394 35.17 1.96 17.69
N PRO A 395 35.34 3.14 17.06
CA PRO A 395 34.47 4.28 17.33
C PRO A 395 33.01 4.02 16.91
N ASP A 396 32.79 3.12 15.94
CA ASP A 396 31.49 2.85 15.34
C ASP A 396 30.83 1.60 15.97
N PHE A 397 31.29 1.21 17.17
CA PHE A 397 30.84 0.01 17.87
C PHE A 397 29.35 0.06 18.23
N ASP A 398 28.85 1.23 18.62
CA ASP A 398 27.44 1.39 19.02
C ASP A 398 26.50 1.26 17.81
N GLU A 399 26.86 1.85 16.67
CA GLU A 399 26.15 1.69 15.40
C GLU A 399 26.19 0.24 14.91
N LYS A 400 27.33 -0.44 15.07
CA LYS A 400 27.46 -1.87 14.77
C LYS A 400 26.52 -2.72 15.63
N GLN A 401 26.45 -2.46 16.93
CA GLN A 401 25.54 -3.20 17.83
C GLN A 401 24.08 -2.95 17.47
N TYR A 402 23.72 -1.71 17.18
CA TYR A 402 22.39 -1.33 16.71
C TYR A 402 22.00 -2.07 15.41
N THR A 403 22.89 -2.05 14.42
CA THR A 403 22.70 -2.76 13.14
C THR A 403 22.53 -4.27 13.35
N SER A 404 23.34 -4.88 14.23
CA SER A 404 23.22 -6.31 14.57
C SER A 404 21.85 -6.64 15.16
N GLN A 405 21.37 -5.83 16.11
CA GLN A 405 20.06 -6.01 16.74
C GLN A 405 18.92 -5.93 15.72
N ILE A 406 18.95 -4.94 14.82
CA ILE A 406 17.93 -4.83 13.76
C ILE A 406 17.98 -6.04 12.82
N LEU A 407 19.16 -6.46 12.36
CA LEU A 407 19.27 -7.62 11.49
C LEU A 407 18.77 -8.92 12.16
N GLN A 408 18.93 -9.05 13.48
CA GLN A 408 18.37 -10.17 14.24
C GLN A 408 16.84 -10.10 14.33
N ILE A 409 16.26 -8.91 14.54
CA ILE A 409 14.80 -8.72 14.53
C ILE A 409 14.24 -9.02 13.14
N LEU A 410 14.86 -8.51 12.08
CA LEU A 410 14.47 -8.83 10.70
C LEU A 410 14.58 -10.34 10.44
N LEU A 411 15.62 -11.01 10.95
CA LEU A 411 15.73 -12.47 10.85
C LEU A 411 14.58 -13.18 11.57
N GLU A 412 14.16 -12.72 12.73
CA GLU A 412 13.00 -13.27 13.44
C GLU A 412 11.70 -13.04 12.69
N GLN A 413 11.47 -11.85 12.14
CA GLN A 413 10.34 -11.55 11.26
C GLN A 413 10.33 -12.48 10.04
N THR A 414 11.47 -12.68 9.36
CA THR A 414 11.54 -13.63 8.23
C THR A 414 11.23 -15.06 8.63
N GLY A 415 11.50 -15.43 9.88
CA GLY A 415 11.13 -16.73 10.45
C GLY A 415 9.65 -16.85 10.81
N ARG A 416 8.98 -15.74 11.15
CA ARG A 416 7.53 -15.69 11.39
C ARG A 416 6.74 -15.68 10.08
N ASP A 417 7.30 -15.13 9.01
CA ASP A 417 6.66 -15.13 7.69
C ASP A 417 6.48 -16.58 7.18
N PHE A 418 5.20 -16.96 7.07
CA PHE A 418 4.77 -18.24 6.56
C PHE A 418 5.29 -18.51 5.14
N HIS A 419 5.27 -17.50 4.26
CA HIS A 419 5.66 -17.66 2.87
C HIS A 419 7.16 -17.93 2.73
N LEU A 420 8.00 -17.14 3.39
CA LEU A 420 9.45 -17.34 3.40
C LEU A 420 9.83 -18.69 4.06
N THR A 421 9.14 -19.05 5.13
CA THR A 421 9.32 -20.34 5.79
C THR A 421 8.93 -21.52 4.90
N ALA A 422 7.83 -21.40 4.14
CA ALA A 422 7.41 -22.41 3.17
C ALA A 422 8.43 -22.55 2.01
N LEU A 423 8.95 -21.43 1.49
CA LEU A 423 10.00 -21.42 0.46
C LEU A 423 11.30 -22.07 0.95
N ARG A 424 11.64 -21.90 2.24
CA ARG A 424 12.81 -22.50 2.87
C ARG A 424 12.65 -24.01 3.09
N ARG A 425 11.50 -24.42 3.63
CA ARG A 425 11.27 -25.81 4.07
C ARG A 425 10.97 -26.75 2.92
N ASN A 426 10.18 -26.31 1.94
CA ASN A 426 9.60 -27.19 0.93
C ASN A 426 10.11 -26.84 -0.47
N ALA A 427 10.99 -27.69 -1.00
CA ALA A 427 11.52 -27.54 -2.36
C ALA A 427 10.43 -27.64 -3.44
N VAL A 428 9.39 -28.46 -3.22
CA VAL A 428 8.25 -28.58 -4.15
C VAL A 428 7.48 -27.27 -4.20
N TYR A 429 7.22 -26.66 -3.04
CA TYR A 429 6.61 -25.34 -2.95
C TYR A 429 7.42 -24.29 -3.72
N GLN A 430 8.74 -24.25 -3.50
CA GLN A 430 9.64 -23.29 -4.14
C GLN A 430 9.67 -23.45 -5.67
N SER A 431 9.79 -24.69 -6.17
CA SER A 431 9.81 -24.96 -7.61
C SER A 431 8.51 -24.57 -8.30
N ILE A 432 7.36 -24.84 -7.68
CA ILE A 432 6.05 -24.44 -8.20
C ILE A 432 5.91 -22.92 -8.18
N TYR A 433 6.31 -22.27 -7.07
CA TYR A 433 6.30 -20.80 -6.96
C TYR A 433 7.13 -20.15 -8.07
N LEU A 434 8.36 -20.64 -8.30
CA LEU A 434 9.23 -20.16 -9.37
C LEU A 434 8.63 -20.39 -10.76
N ARG A 435 8.02 -21.54 -11.00
CA ARG A 435 7.36 -21.86 -12.27
C ARG A 435 6.19 -20.92 -12.53
N ILE A 436 5.40 -20.60 -11.51
CA ILE A 436 4.32 -19.59 -11.61
C ILE A 436 4.92 -18.22 -11.96
N ARG A 437 5.94 -17.75 -11.21
CA ARG A 437 6.52 -16.41 -11.42
C ARG A 437 7.23 -16.24 -12.77
N ARG A 438 7.84 -17.32 -13.29
CA ARG A 438 8.52 -17.35 -14.60
C ARG A 438 7.57 -17.56 -15.77
N ALA A 439 6.32 -17.97 -15.53
CA ALA A 439 5.36 -18.21 -16.60
C ALA A 439 5.03 -16.91 -17.34
N LYS A 440 5.18 -16.97 -18.67
CA LYS A 440 4.77 -15.91 -19.60
C LYS A 440 3.44 -16.22 -20.30
N ASP A 441 2.94 -17.45 -20.12
CA ASP A 441 1.73 -17.94 -20.77
C ASP A 441 0.78 -18.52 -19.72
N THR A 442 -0.49 -18.15 -19.85
CA THR A 442 -1.61 -18.67 -19.07
C THR A 442 -1.80 -20.18 -19.22
N ALA A 443 -1.38 -20.80 -20.33
CA ALA A 443 -1.36 -22.26 -20.46
C ALA A 443 -0.38 -22.93 -19.48
N VAL A 444 0.82 -22.35 -19.34
CA VAL A 444 1.84 -22.84 -18.40
C VAL A 444 1.35 -22.63 -16.96
N LEU A 445 0.67 -21.52 -16.68
CA LEU A 445 0.05 -21.29 -15.37
C LEU A 445 -1.02 -22.34 -15.05
N SER A 446 -1.91 -22.68 -15.99
CA SER A 446 -2.95 -23.71 -15.73
C SER A 446 -2.33 -25.08 -15.46
N GLN A 447 -1.32 -25.47 -16.24
CA GLN A 447 -0.58 -26.72 -16.00
C GLN A 447 0.12 -26.72 -14.63
N THR A 448 0.69 -25.57 -14.25
CA THR A 448 1.37 -25.43 -12.96
C THR A 448 0.39 -25.46 -11.78
N ALA A 449 -0.81 -24.91 -11.95
CA ALA A 449 -1.88 -25.00 -10.97
C ALA A 449 -2.38 -26.46 -10.79
N GLU A 450 -2.44 -27.24 -11.87
CA GLU A 450 -2.74 -28.67 -11.78
C GLU A 450 -1.64 -29.45 -11.04
N ILE A 451 -0.36 -29.14 -11.30
CA ILE A 451 0.76 -29.72 -10.56
C ILE A 451 0.66 -29.38 -9.07
N ALA A 452 0.32 -28.13 -8.73
CA ALA A 452 0.10 -27.72 -7.34
C ALA A 452 -1.06 -28.48 -6.68
N ARG A 453 -2.15 -28.72 -7.42
CA ARG A 453 -3.29 -29.50 -6.94
C ARG A 453 -2.89 -30.95 -6.67
N ARG A 454 -2.18 -31.61 -7.60
CA ARG A 454 -1.67 -32.98 -7.39
C ARG A 454 -0.74 -33.06 -6.18
N ALA A 455 0.16 -32.09 -6.03
CA ALA A 455 1.07 -32.04 -4.88
C ALA A 455 0.33 -31.83 -3.54
N LYS A 456 -0.81 -31.12 -3.54
CA LYS A 456 -1.72 -31.05 -2.39
C LYS A 456 -2.38 -32.40 -2.10
N ASP A 457 -2.90 -33.07 -3.13
CA ASP A 457 -3.59 -34.36 -3.01
C ASP A 457 -2.64 -35.45 -2.49
N GLU A 458 -1.38 -35.41 -2.91
CA GLU A 458 -0.28 -36.26 -2.44
C GLU A 458 0.26 -35.88 -1.04
N LYS A 459 -0.33 -34.87 -0.38
CA LYS A 459 0.12 -34.33 0.92
C LYS A 459 1.57 -33.82 0.94
N ARG A 460 2.13 -33.49 -0.23
CA ARG A 460 3.44 -32.82 -0.36
C ARG A 460 3.37 -31.32 -0.10
N LEU A 461 2.16 -30.75 -0.20
CA LEU A 461 1.85 -29.36 0.14
C LEU A 461 0.76 -29.30 1.21
N SER A 462 0.90 -28.40 2.17
CA SER A 462 -0.18 -28.10 3.12
C SER A 462 -1.32 -27.30 2.47
N LEU A 463 -2.49 -27.26 3.10
CA LEU A 463 -3.60 -26.43 2.61
C LEU A 463 -3.20 -24.95 2.53
N LYS A 464 -2.52 -24.43 3.57
CA LYS A 464 -2.01 -23.05 3.62
C LYS A 464 -1.00 -22.77 2.50
N GLU A 465 -0.13 -23.74 2.20
CA GLU A 465 0.87 -23.62 1.12
C GLU A 465 0.15 -23.58 -0.25
N TYR A 466 -0.81 -24.48 -0.46
CA TYR A 466 -1.59 -24.51 -1.70
C TYR A 466 -2.41 -23.24 -1.93
N THR A 467 -3.08 -22.70 -0.89
CA THR A 467 -3.84 -21.45 -1.01
C THR A 467 -2.93 -20.29 -1.36
N ALA A 468 -1.76 -20.18 -0.74
CA ALA A 468 -0.77 -19.16 -1.09
C ALA A 468 -0.32 -19.27 -2.56
N LEU A 469 0.00 -20.47 -3.05
CA LEU A 469 0.36 -20.67 -4.48
C LEU A 469 -0.79 -20.34 -5.42
N SER A 470 -2.02 -20.65 -5.04
CA SER A 470 -3.22 -20.31 -5.81
C SER A 470 -3.39 -18.79 -5.92
N THR A 471 -3.20 -18.06 -4.82
CA THR A 471 -3.22 -16.58 -4.82
C THR A 471 -2.12 -16.00 -5.70
N VAL A 472 -0.90 -16.52 -5.61
CA VAL A 472 0.22 -16.10 -6.49
C VAL A 472 -0.10 -16.40 -7.96
N ALA A 473 -0.70 -17.54 -8.26
CA ALA A 473 -1.13 -17.88 -9.62
C ALA A 473 -2.20 -16.91 -10.14
N LYS A 474 -3.23 -16.59 -9.34
CA LYS A 474 -4.26 -15.60 -9.68
C LYS A 474 -3.67 -14.22 -9.95
N SER A 475 -2.78 -13.74 -9.08
CA SER A 475 -2.04 -12.49 -9.29
C SER A 475 -1.26 -12.52 -10.61
N GLN A 476 -0.66 -13.66 -10.94
CA GLN A 476 0.09 -13.83 -12.17
C GLN A 476 -0.81 -13.87 -13.42
N PHE A 477 -1.97 -14.51 -13.35
CA PHE A 477 -2.99 -14.42 -14.40
C PHE A 477 -3.41 -12.97 -14.66
N ALA A 478 -3.66 -12.19 -13.61
CA ALA A 478 -4.01 -10.79 -13.73
C ALA A 478 -2.89 -9.96 -14.37
N ARG A 479 -1.63 -10.22 -14.00
CA ARG A 479 -0.46 -9.54 -14.60
C ARG A 479 -0.34 -9.83 -16.10
N LEU A 480 -0.44 -11.10 -16.51
CA LEU A 480 -0.38 -11.48 -17.93
C LEU A 480 -1.59 -10.94 -18.72
N ALA A 481 -2.77 -10.83 -18.09
CA ALA A 481 -3.94 -10.21 -18.71
C ALA A 481 -3.74 -8.70 -18.93
N GLY A 482 -3.08 -8.01 -18.00
CA GLY A 482 -2.75 -6.59 -18.07
C GLY A 482 -1.53 -6.24 -18.94
N GLU A 483 -0.76 -7.23 -19.40
CA GLU A 483 0.44 -7.00 -20.19
C GLU A 483 0.12 -6.41 -21.58
N ARG A 484 1.04 -5.57 -22.08
CA ARG A 484 0.90 -4.90 -23.38
C ARG A 484 0.82 -5.95 -24.50
N PRO A 485 -0.06 -5.76 -25.50
CA PRO A 485 -0.17 -6.69 -26.63
C PRO A 485 1.17 -6.88 -27.35
N SER A 486 1.51 -8.12 -27.70
CA SER A 486 2.65 -8.37 -28.58
C SER A 486 2.48 -7.68 -29.94
N PRO A 487 3.57 -7.38 -30.67
CA PRO A 487 3.49 -6.79 -32.00
C PRO A 487 2.67 -7.64 -32.99
N ALA A 488 2.69 -8.96 -32.81
CA ALA A 488 1.92 -9.90 -33.62
C ALA A 488 0.41 -9.82 -33.30
N LEU A 489 0.04 -9.74 -32.02
CA LEU A 489 -1.34 -9.46 -31.62
C LEU A 489 -1.80 -8.11 -32.17
N TYR A 490 -1.02 -7.05 -32.04
CA TYR A 490 -1.40 -5.71 -32.52
C TYR A 490 -1.67 -5.66 -34.04
N ARG A 491 -0.89 -6.39 -34.85
CA ARG A 491 -1.16 -6.53 -36.30
C ARG A 491 -2.48 -7.25 -36.55
N LEU A 492 -2.75 -8.31 -35.79
CA LEU A 492 -3.99 -9.06 -35.87
C LEU A 492 -5.20 -8.22 -35.42
N GLU A 493 -5.06 -7.39 -34.38
CA GLU A 493 -6.12 -6.46 -33.94
C GLU A 493 -6.46 -5.45 -35.05
N LYS A 494 -5.45 -4.95 -35.76
CA LYS A 494 -5.64 -4.11 -36.96
C LYS A 494 -6.33 -4.86 -38.10
N GLU A 495 -6.00 -6.14 -38.30
CA GLU A 495 -6.65 -6.96 -39.32
C GLU A 495 -8.11 -7.24 -38.97
N ILE A 496 -8.41 -7.57 -37.70
CA ILE A 496 -9.77 -7.83 -37.20
C ILE A 496 -10.62 -6.56 -37.28
N SER A 497 -10.11 -5.41 -36.84
CA SER A 497 -10.87 -4.15 -36.86
C SER A 497 -11.26 -3.71 -38.28
N ARG A 498 -10.41 -3.99 -39.28
CA ARG A 498 -10.66 -3.70 -40.69
C ARG A 498 -11.39 -4.82 -41.45
N ALA A 499 -11.68 -5.94 -40.80
CA ALA A 499 -12.28 -7.09 -41.47
C ALA A 499 -13.76 -6.84 -41.79
N ASP A 500 -14.14 -7.23 -43.01
CA ASP A 500 -15.53 -7.34 -43.47
C ASP A 500 -16.15 -8.69 -43.05
N SER A 501 -17.47 -8.84 -43.21
CA SER A 501 -18.21 -10.06 -42.80
C SER A 501 -17.59 -11.37 -43.34
N ARG A 502 -17.17 -11.39 -44.61
CA ARG A 502 -16.48 -12.56 -45.22
C ARG A 502 -15.11 -12.84 -44.59
N LYS A 503 -14.35 -11.79 -44.31
CA LYS A 503 -13.02 -11.88 -43.70
C LYS A 503 -13.11 -12.32 -42.23
N ILE A 504 -14.15 -11.89 -41.50
CA ILE A 504 -14.46 -12.42 -40.16
C ILE A 504 -14.79 -13.90 -40.21
N GLY A 505 -15.56 -14.36 -41.21
CA GLY A 505 -15.80 -15.80 -41.43
C GLY A 505 -14.52 -16.60 -41.64
N TYR A 506 -13.62 -16.08 -42.47
CA TYR A 506 -12.29 -16.68 -42.67
C TYR A 506 -11.45 -16.68 -41.38
N LEU A 507 -11.38 -15.57 -40.65
CA LEU A 507 -10.61 -15.48 -39.41
C LEU A 507 -11.17 -16.42 -38.33
N LYS A 508 -12.50 -16.57 -38.22
CA LYS A 508 -13.12 -17.57 -37.34
C LYS A 508 -12.64 -18.98 -37.67
N TRP A 509 -12.63 -19.33 -38.95
CA TRP A 509 -12.17 -20.64 -39.39
C TRP A 509 -10.66 -20.82 -39.13
N ALA A 510 -9.83 -19.83 -39.47
CA ALA A 510 -8.37 -19.90 -39.36
C ALA A 510 -7.87 -19.93 -37.90
N MET A 511 -8.56 -19.24 -36.99
CA MET A 511 -8.23 -19.20 -35.57
C MET A 511 -8.77 -20.41 -34.79
N TYR A 512 -9.66 -21.21 -35.39
CA TYR A 512 -10.29 -22.34 -34.72
C TYR A 512 -9.40 -23.58 -34.75
N GLY A 513 -9.12 -24.14 -33.57
CA GLY A 513 -8.35 -25.38 -33.42
C GLY A 513 -7.01 -25.29 -34.16
N THR A 514 -6.80 -26.23 -35.09
CA THR A 514 -5.56 -26.36 -35.89
C THR A 514 -5.80 -26.10 -37.38
N ASN A 515 -6.91 -25.45 -37.75
CA ASN A 515 -7.34 -25.37 -39.15
C ASN A 515 -6.36 -24.63 -40.08
N CYS A 516 -5.59 -23.66 -39.57
CA CYS A 516 -4.57 -22.96 -40.35
C CYS A 516 -3.31 -22.70 -39.50
N PRO A 517 -2.42 -23.69 -39.31
CA PRO A 517 -1.30 -23.60 -38.36
C PRO A 517 -0.26 -22.55 -38.74
N ALA A 518 -0.21 -22.15 -40.02
CA ALA A 518 0.67 -21.07 -40.50
C ALA A 518 0.19 -19.66 -40.11
N HIS A 519 -1.04 -19.53 -39.59
CA HIS A 519 -1.59 -18.24 -39.21
C HIS A 519 -0.91 -17.70 -37.94
N PRO A 520 -0.57 -16.40 -37.86
CA PRO A 520 0.18 -15.81 -36.73
C PRO A 520 -0.44 -16.06 -35.35
N VAL A 521 -1.76 -16.25 -35.28
CA VAL A 521 -2.51 -16.55 -34.05
C VAL A 521 -1.99 -17.79 -33.32
N HIS A 522 -1.58 -18.83 -34.03
CA HIS A 522 -1.14 -20.08 -33.41
C HIS A 522 0.27 -19.98 -32.81
N SER A 523 0.99 -18.90 -33.10
CA SER A 523 2.28 -18.58 -32.47
C SER A 523 2.14 -17.69 -31.23
N LEU A 524 0.93 -17.19 -30.95
CA LEU A 524 0.67 -16.31 -29.82
C LEU A 524 0.45 -17.09 -28.52
N PRO A 525 0.80 -16.52 -27.35
CA PRO A 525 0.46 -17.10 -26.06
C PRO A 525 -1.06 -17.16 -25.87
N LYS A 526 -1.53 -18.11 -25.04
CA LYS A 526 -2.96 -18.42 -24.91
C LYS A 526 -3.81 -17.21 -24.48
N GLN A 527 -3.27 -16.32 -23.64
CA GLN A 527 -3.99 -15.10 -23.25
C GLN A 527 -4.23 -14.14 -24.44
N GLU A 528 -3.28 -14.05 -25.37
CA GLU A 528 -3.39 -13.19 -26.54
C GLU A 528 -4.34 -13.78 -27.57
N VAL A 529 -4.32 -15.11 -27.73
CA VAL A 529 -5.32 -15.84 -28.53
C VAL A 529 -6.73 -15.57 -28.00
N GLN A 530 -6.94 -15.61 -26.68
CA GLN A 530 -8.22 -15.29 -26.06
C GLN A 530 -8.66 -13.84 -26.30
N LYS A 531 -7.73 -12.87 -26.18
CA LYS A 531 -7.99 -11.45 -26.51
C LYS A 531 -8.40 -11.28 -27.97
N ALA A 532 -7.66 -11.91 -28.89
CA ALA A 532 -7.97 -11.88 -30.33
C ALA A 532 -9.36 -12.47 -30.63
N TRP A 533 -9.73 -13.58 -29.98
CA TRP A 533 -11.07 -14.16 -30.08
C TRP A 533 -12.16 -13.22 -29.56
N GLY A 534 -11.92 -12.52 -28.44
CA GLY A 534 -12.83 -11.51 -27.92
C GLY A 534 -13.07 -10.37 -28.90
N LEU A 535 -12.00 -9.83 -29.49
CA LEU A 535 -12.08 -8.77 -30.50
C LEU A 535 -12.82 -9.20 -31.76
N LEU A 536 -12.56 -10.43 -32.21
CA LEU A 536 -13.24 -10.99 -33.37
C LEU A 536 -14.74 -11.16 -33.13
N LYS A 537 -15.14 -11.61 -31.92
CA LYS A 537 -16.56 -11.72 -31.53
C LYS A 537 -17.24 -10.35 -31.47
N ASN A 538 -16.56 -9.36 -30.88
CA ASN A 538 -17.08 -8.00 -30.80
C ASN A 538 -17.28 -7.40 -32.20
N ARG A 539 -16.30 -7.58 -33.10
CA ARG A 539 -16.42 -7.10 -34.49
C ARG A 539 -17.55 -7.79 -35.25
N ASP A 540 -17.74 -9.10 -35.06
CA ASP A 540 -18.86 -9.86 -35.65
C ASP A 540 -20.22 -9.34 -35.17
N GLN A 541 -20.35 -9.00 -33.88
CA GLN A 541 -21.56 -8.40 -33.33
C GLN A 541 -21.83 -7.02 -33.94
N VAL A 542 -20.82 -6.16 -34.03
CA VAL A 542 -20.94 -4.82 -34.66
C VAL A 542 -21.40 -4.94 -36.12
N LEU A 543 -20.85 -5.88 -36.89
CA LEU A 543 -21.24 -6.10 -38.27
C LEU A 543 -22.68 -6.63 -38.39
N LYS A 544 -23.11 -7.52 -37.50
CA LYS A 544 -24.50 -8.01 -37.47
C LYS A 544 -25.49 -6.89 -37.15
N GLN A 545 -25.19 -6.07 -36.14
CA GLN A 545 -26.00 -4.90 -35.78
C GLN A 545 -26.08 -3.89 -36.94
N ALA A 546 -24.99 -3.67 -37.67
CA ALA A 546 -24.99 -2.79 -38.84
C ALA A 546 -25.91 -3.31 -39.96
N ILE A 547 -25.88 -4.62 -40.24
CA ILE A 547 -26.75 -5.27 -41.24
C ILE A 547 -28.23 -5.20 -40.80
N GLU A 548 -28.52 -5.43 -39.52
CA GLU A 548 -29.88 -5.32 -38.97
C GLU A 548 -30.40 -3.87 -39.05
N ALA A 549 -29.57 -2.88 -38.71
CA ALA A 549 -29.92 -1.46 -38.83
C ALA A 549 -30.17 -1.05 -40.29
N GLU A 550 -29.35 -1.54 -41.23
CA GLU A 550 -29.54 -1.29 -42.66
C GLU A 550 -30.82 -1.94 -43.18
N ARG A 551 -31.13 -3.16 -42.75
CA ARG A 551 -32.39 -3.84 -43.08
C ARG A 551 -33.60 -3.09 -42.51
N GLY A 552 -33.50 -2.59 -41.28
CA GLY A 552 -34.53 -1.74 -40.68
C GLY A 552 -34.76 -0.44 -41.48
N ARG A 553 -33.68 0.24 -41.89
CA ARG A 553 -33.77 1.43 -42.77
C ARG A 553 -34.40 1.10 -44.11
N GLN A 554 -34.04 -0.02 -44.75
CA GLN A 554 -34.62 -0.44 -46.02
C GLN A 554 -36.11 -0.77 -45.89
N GLN A 555 -36.54 -1.43 -44.81
CA GLN A 555 -37.96 -1.67 -44.52
C GLN A 555 -38.71 -0.36 -44.30
N GLN A 556 -38.15 0.59 -43.55
CA GLN A 556 -38.75 1.90 -43.31
C GLN A 556 -38.89 2.71 -44.62
N LEU A 557 -37.89 2.66 -45.50
CA LEU A 557 -37.95 3.26 -46.84
C LEU A 557 -39.01 2.61 -47.72
N GLN A 558 -39.23 1.29 -47.61
CA GLN A 558 -40.30 0.59 -48.32
C GLN A 558 -41.69 0.94 -47.78
N PHE A 559 -41.86 1.05 -46.46
CA PHE A 559 -43.09 1.52 -45.83
C PHE A 559 -43.44 2.97 -46.24
N ASN A 560 -42.45 3.87 -46.26
CA ASN A 560 -42.65 5.26 -46.68
C ASN A 560 -43.01 5.37 -48.17
N ARG A 561 -42.47 4.50 -49.04
CA ARG A 561 -42.87 4.42 -50.45
C ARG A 561 -44.29 3.88 -50.64
N ALA A 562 -44.71 2.89 -49.86
CA ALA A 562 -46.07 2.35 -49.91
C ALA A 562 -47.11 3.39 -49.46
N SER A 563 -46.79 4.22 -48.46
CA SER A 563 -47.64 5.32 -48.00
C SER A 563 -47.76 6.44 -49.05
N ALA A 564 -46.68 6.77 -49.77
CA ALA A 564 -46.72 7.77 -50.86
C ALA A 564 -47.54 7.29 -52.08
N ALA A 565 -47.53 5.99 -52.39
CA ALA A 565 -48.34 5.42 -53.47
C ALA A 565 -49.84 5.41 -53.15
N ALA A 566 -50.23 5.29 -51.87
CA ALA A 566 -51.63 5.35 -51.45
C ALA A 566 -52.24 6.76 -51.52
N ALA A 567 -51.41 7.82 -51.53
CA ALA A 567 -51.86 9.21 -51.59
C ALA A 567 -52.17 9.74 -53.01
N GLN A 568 -51.95 8.94 -54.07
CA GLN A 568 -52.16 9.36 -55.47
C GLN A 568 -53.54 9.03 -56.06
N HIS A 569 -54.47 8.41 -55.32
CA HIS A 569 -55.86 8.24 -55.77
C HIS A 569 -56.78 9.35 -55.22
N VAL A 570 -56.62 10.57 -55.75
CA VAL A 570 -57.63 11.63 -55.59
C VAL A 570 -58.74 11.38 -56.63
N ARG A 571 -59.91 10.91 -56.20
CA ARG A 571 -61.12 10.86 -57.03
C ARG A 571 -61.59 12.29 -57.28
N ILE A 572 -61.45 12.76 -58.52
CA ILE A 572 -62.07 13.99 -58.99
C ILE A 572 -63.53 13.66 -59.35
N THR A 573 -64.49 14.09 -58.53
CA THR A 573 -65.91 14.13 -58.89
C THR A 573 -66.21 15.45 -59.61
N PRO A 574 -66.80 15.45 -60.82
CA PRO A 574 -67.23 16.69 -61.46
C PRO A 574 -68.52 17.19 -60.82
N ALA A 575 -68.56 18.50 -60.52
CA ALA A 575 -69.75 19.18 -60.05
C ALA A 575 -70.70 19.44 -61.23
N ASN A 576 -71.91 18.89 -61.18
CA ASN A 576 -73.00 19.27 -62.08
C ASN A 576 -73.77 20.45 -61.46
N HIS A 577 -74.04 21.44 -62.31
CA HIS A 577 -74.99 22.53 -62.08
C HIS A 577 -76.42 22.04 -61.95
#